data_AF-A0AAV5B0E9-F1
#
_entry.id   AF-A0AAV5B0E9-F1
#
_cell.length_a   1.000
_cell.length_b   1.000
_cell.length_c   1.000
_cell.angle_alpha   90.00
_cell.angle_beta   90.00
_cell.angle_gamma   90.00
#
_symmetry.space_group_name_H-M   'P 1'
#
loop_
_entity.id
_entity.type
_entity.pdbx_description
1 polymer ?
#
loop_
_entity_poly.entity_id
_entity_poly.type
_entity_poly.pdbx_seq_one_letter_code
_entity_poly.pdbx_strand_id
1 'polypeptide(L)'
;MRKQVIKFFSLDYIVFMFGRQIRWTRSANIIFPLMVLSGALTIAQSPLRFVSLGLLAIALFLGFGYFLLLPLRQADYDYFDEVQKYIWDFHHHKAIGTIQKYSSNWTLWVNPITILLFLCFYFLNI
;
A
#
# COMPACT_ATOMS: atom_id res chain seq x y z
N MET A 1 -6.11 -11.06 12.16
CA MET A 1 -4.94 -10.22 11.79
C MET A 1 -4.46 -10.49 10.34
N ARG A 2 -4.16 -11.75 9.95
CA ARG A 2 -3.66 -12.12 8.62
C ARG A 2 -4.45 -11.53 7.45
N LYS A 3 -5.79 -11.61 7.49
CA LYS A 3 -6.69 -11.00 6.49
C LYS A 3 -6.39 -9.51 6.24
N GLN A 4 -6.14 -8.72 7.28
CA GLN A 4 -5.86 -7.28 7.14
C GLN A 4 -4.47 -7.04 6.55
N VAL A 5 -3.47 -7.79 7.00
CA VAL A 5 -2.10 -7.70 6.44
C VAL A 5 -2.13 -7.99 4.95
N ILE A 6 -2.81 -9.06 4.53
CA ILE A 6 -3.01 -9.41 3.13
C ILE A 6 -3.74 -8.28 2.38
N LYS A 7 -4.85 -7.79 2.96
CA LYS A 7 -5.66 -6.75 2.35
C LYS A 7 -4.93 -5.42 2.18
N PHE A 8 -3.86 -5.14 2.92
CA PHE A 8 -3.19 -3.84 2.82
C PHE A 8 -1.75 -3.91 2.29
N PHE A 9 -1.08 -5.06 2.40
CA PHE A 9 0.34 -5.18 2.09
C PHE A 9 0.66 -6.22 1.02
N SER A 10 -0.29 -7.07 0.61
CA SER A 10 -0.01 -8.11 -0.40
C SER A 10 -0.50 -7.73 -1.79
N LEU A 11 0.26 -8.18 -2.80
CA LEU A 11 -0.01 -8.02 -4.23
C LEU A 11 -0.21 -6.54 -4.63
N ASP A 12 -0.67 -6.30 -5.85
CA ASP A 12 -0.88 -4.96 -6.38
C ASP A 12 -2.36 -4.53 -6.32
N TYR A 13 -2.58 -3.23 -6.29
CA TYR A 13 -3.80 -2.62 -6.80
C TYR A 13 -3.76 -2.62 -8.34
N ILE A 14 -4.93 -2.81 -8.96
CA ILE A 14 -5.15 -2.59 -10.39
C ILE A 14 -6.28 -1.58 -10.48
N VAL A 15 -5.96 -0.43 -11.06
CA VAL A 15 -6.86 0.71 -11.19
C VAL A 15 -7.04 1.01 -12.68
N PHE A 16 -8.25 1.41 -13.08
CA PHE A 16 -8.51 1.84 -14.44
C PHE A 16 -8.59 3.37 -14.48
N MET A 17 -7.64 4.00 -15.17
CA MET A 17 -7.55 5.46 -15.27
C MET A 17 -7.14 5.86 -16.68
N PHE A 18 -7.82 6.87 -17.24
CA PHE A 18 -7.55 7.38 -18.60
C PHE A 18 -7.54 6.29 -19.69
N GLY A 19 -8.46 5.32 -19.61
CA GLY A 19 -8.57 4.24 -20.59
C GLY A 19 -7.47 3.18 -20.49
N ARG A 20 -6.62 3.22 -19.46
CA ARG A 20 -5.53 2.27 -19.25
C ARG A 20 -5.62 1.61 -17.88
N GLN A 21 -5.19 0.36 -17.81
CA GLN A 21 -4.96 -0.34 -16.55
C GLN A 21 -3.61 0.08 -15.98
N ILE A 22 -3.61 0.49 -14.72
CA ILE A 22 -2.41 0.87 -13.96
C ILE A 22 -2.28 -0.09 -12.79
N ARG A 23 -1.10 -0.72 -12.67
CA ARG A 23 -0.72 -1.55 -11.53
C ARG A 23 0.07 -0.73 -10.52
N TRP A 24 -0.21 -0.93 -9.24
CA TRP A 24 0.43 -0.17 -8.17
C TRP A 24 0.61 -1.01 -6.92
N THR A 25 1.81 -0.98 -6.32
CA THR A 25 2.12 -1.77 -5.12
C THR A 25 1.23 -1.35 -3.94
N ARG A 26 0.54 -2.32 -3.33
CA ARG A 26 -0.42 -2.03 -2.27
C ARG A 26 0.20 -1.40 -1.02
N SER A 27 1.33 -1.96 -0.59
CA SER A 27 2.07 -1.51 0.59
C SER A 27 2.59 -0.07 0.47
N ALA A 28 2.81 0.43 -0.75
CA ALA A 28 3.28 1.79 -1.00
C ALA A 28 2.30 2.85 -0.47
N ASN A 29 1.00 2.56 -0.44
CA ASN A 29 -0.03 3.49 0.05
C ASN A 29 -0.04 3.67 1.58
N ILE A 30 0.75 2.88 2.31
CA ILE A 30 0.93 3.01 3.75
C ILE A 30 2.37 3.43 4.06
N ILE A 31 3.34 2.74 3.45
CA ILE A 31 4.77 2.99 3.69
C ILE A 31 5.16 4.41 3.27
N PHE A 32 4.73 4.86 2.09
CA PHE A 32 5.14 6.17 1.59
C PHE A 32 4.59 7.32 2.44
N PRO A 33 3.27 7.39 2.79
CA PRO A 33 2.77 8.41 3.71
C PRO A 33 3.46 8.39 5.08
N LEU A 34 3.70 7.22 5.66
CA LEU A 34 4.41 7.10 6.93
C LEU A 34 5.87 7.56 6.84
N MET A 35 6.52 7.33 5.71
CA MET A 35 7.89 7.80 5.45
C MET A 35 7.94 9.33 5.39
N VAL A 36 7.03 9.96 4.63
CA VAL A 36 6.92 11.42 4.55
C VAL A 36 6.61 12.02 5.93
N LEU A 37 5.65 11.45 6.65
CA LEU A 37 5.29 11.89 8.01
C LEU A 37 6.48 11.78 8.97
N SER A 38 7.23 10.67 8.93
CA SER A 38 8.39 10.48 9.79
C SER A 38 9.52 11.47 9.48
N GLY A 39 9.74 11.76 8.19
CA GLY A 39 10.66 12.82 7.77
C GLY A 39 10.23 14.19 8.30
N ALA A 40 8.95 14.55 8.13
CA ALA A 40 8.39 15.81 8.59
C ALA A 40 8.53 15.99 10.12
N LEU A 41 8.17 14.97 10.91
CA LEU A 41 8.29 15.00 12.37
C LEU A 41 9.75 15.07 12.83
N THR A 42 10.67 14.47 12.06
CA THR A 42 12.11 14.55 12.34
C THR A 42 12.63 15.97 12.13
N ILE A 43 12.27 16.61 11.02
CA ILE A 43 12.62 18.02 10.72
C ILE A 43 12.06 18.94 11.81
N ALA A 44 10.80 18.74 12.21
CA ALA A 44 10.14 19.52 13.26
C ALA A 44 10.63 19.20 14.69
N GLN A 45 11.59 18.28 14.86
CA GLN A 45 12.09 17.80 16.15
C GLN A 45 10.98 17.33 17.13
N SER A 46 9.85 16.87 16.59
CA SER A 46 8.71 16.45 17.41
C SER A 46 9.01 15.14 18.13
N PRO A 47 8.65 14.98 19.42
CA PRO A 47 8.77 13.70 20.11
C PRO A 47 7.96 12.58 19.45
N LEU A 48 6.93 12.93 18.67
CA LEU A 48 6.12 11.97 17.91
C LEU A 48 6.92 11.25 16.80
N ARG A 49 8.12 11.73 16.43
CA ARG A 49 8.99 11.09 15.44
C ARG A 49 9.31 9.64 15.81
N PHE A 50 9.45 9.31 17.10
CA PHE A 50 9.77 7.95 17.52
C PHE A 50 8.57 7.01 17.32
N VAL A 51 7.37 7.52 17.57
CA VAL A 51 6.13 6.78 17.31
C VAL A 51 5.97 6.54 15.82
N SER A 52 6.16 7.56 14.99
CA SER A 52 6.04 7.43 13.53
C SER A 52 7.09 6.50 12.95
N LEU A 53 8.34 6.55 13.43
CA LEU A 53 9.41 5.65 13.03
C LEU A 53 9.11 4.19 13.41
N GLY A 54 8.56 3.95 14.61
CA GLY A 54 8.10 2.62 15.01
C GLY A 54 7.01 2.08 14.09
N LEU A 55 6.01 2.90 13.75
CA LEU A 55 4.95 2.53 12.80
C LEU A 55 5.51 2.27 11.40
N LEU A 56 6.45 3.08 10.94
CA LEU A 56 7.12 2.89 9.65
C LEU A 56 7.89 1.57 9.63
N ALA A 57 8.64 1.24 10.69
CA ALA A 57 9.35 -0.03 10.80
C ALA A 57 8.39 -1.24 10.74
N ILE A 58 7.24 -1.16 11.42
CA ILE A 58 6.20 -2.20 11.35
C ILE A 58 5.65 -2.29 9.92
N ALA A 59 5.33 -1.17 9.27
CA ALA A 59 4.79 -1.15 7.91
C ALA A 59 5.80 -1.72 6.88
N LEU A 60 7.09 -1.40 7.03
CA LEU A 60 8.16 -1.97 6.22
C LEU A 60 8.28 -3.47 6.44
N PHE A 61 8.23 -3.93 7.69
CA PHE A 61 8.24 -5.37 7.99
C PHE A 61 7.03 -6.07 7.36
N LEU A 62 5.82 -5.52 7.48
CA LEU A 62 4.62 -6.12 6.87
C LEU A 62 4.67 -6.10 5.33
N GLY A 63 5.24 -5.06 4.73
CA GLY A 63 5.37 -4.94 3.28
C GLY A 63 6.45 -5.82 2.65
N PHE A 64 7.57 -6.02 3.33
CA PHE A 64 8.75 -6.69 2.76
C PHE A 64 9.14 -7.99 3.48
N GLY A 65 9.01 -8.07 4.80
CA GLY A 65 9.48 -9.21 5.61
C GLY A 65 8.41 -10.26 5.88
N TYR A 66 7.17 -9.84 6.15
CA TYR A 66 6.12 -10.74 6.64
C TYR A 66 5.81 -11.88 5.67
N PHE A 67 5.72 -11.59 4.37
CA PHE A 67 5.42 -12.60 3.35
C PHE A 67 6.62 -13.49 2.97
N LEU A 68 7.85 -13.14 3.38
CA LEU A 68 9.00 -14.05 3.29
C LEU A 68 8.90 -15.16 4.33
N LEU A 69 8.47 -14.83 5.55
CA LEU A 69 8.32 -15.78 6.65
C LEU A 69 7.00 -16.56 6.57
N LEU A 70 5.94 -15.89 6.12
CA LEU A 70 4.59 -16.43 6.02
C LEU A 70 4.04 -16.20 4.60
N PRO A 71 4.50 -16.97 3.61
CA PRO A 71 4.06 -16.85 2.22
C PRO A 71 2.53 -16.94 2.09
N LEU A 72 2.02 -16.33 1.02
CA LEU A 72 0.62 -16.46 0.61
C LEU A 72 0.33 -17.90 0.21
N ARG A 73 -0.83 -18.43 0.63
CA ARG A 73 -1.27 -19.79 0.35
C ARG A 73 -2.66 -19.79 -0.28
N GLN A 74 -3.05 -20.90 -0.90
CA GLN A 74 -4.40 -21.04 -1.45
C GLN A 74 -5.50 -20.85 -0.40
N ALA A 75 -5.23 -21.18 0.87
CA ALA A 75 -6.15 -20.91 1.99
C ALA A 75 -6.40 -19.41 2.24
N ASP A 76 -5.52 -18.53 1.76
CA ASP A 76 -5.68 -17.07 1.87
C ASP A 76 -6.53 -16.47 0.75
N TYR A 77 -6.90 -17.28 -0.24
CA TYR A 77 -7.66 -16.82 -1.41
C TYR A 77 -8.99 -16.17 -1.03
N ASP A 78 -9.61 -16.62 0.05
CA ASP A 78 -10.85 -16.05 0.58
C ASP A 78 -10.66 -14.68 1.24
N TYR A 79 -9.42 -14.31 1.54
CA TYR A 79 -9.05 -13.00 2.08
C TYR A 79 -8.73 -11.98 1.00
N PHE A 80 -8.47 -12.43 -0.22
CA PHE A 80 -8.19 -11.56 -1.36
C PHE A 80 -9.45 -10.83 -1.82
N ASP A 81 -9.29 -9.56 -2.17
CA ASP A 81 -10.29 -8.88 -3.00
C ASP A 81 -10.19 -9.31 -4.47
N GLU A 82 -11.14 -8.86 -5.29
CA GLU A 82 -11.25 -9.28 -6.69
C GLU A 82 -9.98 -9.06 -7.51
N VAL A 83 -9.28 -7.96 -7.27
CA VAL A 83 -8.02 -7.65 -7.94
C VAL A 83 -6.90 -8.58 -7.46
N GLN A 84 -6.81 -8.82 -6.16
CA GLN A 84 -5.85 -9.76 -5.60
C GLN A 84 -6.09 -11.18 -6.09
N LYS A 85 -7.36 -11.60 -6.22
CA LYS A 85 -7.75 -12.89 -6.82
C LYS A 85 -7.32 -12.99 -8.26
N TYR A 86 -7.56 -11.95 -9.07
CA TYR A 86 -7.11 -11.89 -10.45
C TYR A 86 -5.59 -12.04 -10.57
N ILE A 87 -4.82 -11.29 -9.77
CA ILE A 87 -3.35 -11.37 -9.75
C ILE A 87 -2.90 -12.77 -9.31
N TRP A 88 -3.54 -13.34 -8.28
CA TRP A 88 -3.23 -14.69 -7.80
C TRP A 88 -3.44 -15.73 -8.90
N ASP A 89 -4.60 -15.71 -9.56
CA ASP A 89 -4.94 -16.65 -10.62
C ASP A 89 -4.03 -16.50 -11.84
N PHE A 90 -3.64 -15.26 -12.18
CA PHE A 90 -2.64 -14.97 -13.21
C PHE A 90 -1.29 -15.62 -12.88
N HIS A 91 -0.79 -15.47 -11.65
CA HIS A 91 0.48 -16.08 -11.25
C HIS A 91 0.43 -17.61 -11.13
N HIS A 92 -0.76 -18.19 -10.92
CA HIS A 92 -0.95 -19.63 -10.78
C HIS A 92 -1.50 -20.31 -12.05
N HIS A 93 -1.46 -19.63 -13.20
CA HIS A 93 -1.89 -20.16 -14.51
C HIS A 93 -3.31 -20.76 -14.50
N LYS A 94 -4.21 -20.22 -13.68
CA LYS A 94 -5.62 -20.61 -13.68
C LYS A 94 -6.35 -19.91 -14.83
N ALA A 95 -7.55 -20.40 -15.18
CA ALA A 95 -8.40 -19.74 -16.17
C ALA A 95 -8.68 -18.28 -15.75
N ILE A 96 -8.15 -17.33 -16.52
CA ILE A 96 -8.17 -15.92 -16.17
C ILE A 96 -9.46 -15.28 -16.71
N GLY A 97 -10.37 -14.92 -15.81
CA GLY A 97 -11.53 -14.09 -16.14
C GLY A 97 -11.15 -12.62 -16.34
N THR A 98 -12.09 -11.80 -16.81
CA THR A 98 -11.90 -10.34 -16.82
C THR A 98 -12.03 -9.77 -15.40
N ILE A 99 -11.26 -8.72 -15.09
CA ILE A 99 -11.43 -7.98 -13.83
C ILE A 99 -12.82 -7.35 -13.84
N GLN A 100 -13.71 -7.82 -12.96
CA GLN A 100 -15.06 -7.27 -12.84
C GLN A 100 -15.06 -5.95 -12.06
N LYS A 101 -14.17 -5.84 -11.06
CA LYS A 101 -14.04 -4.64 -10.22
C LYS A 101 -12.58 -4.24 -10.02
N TYR A 102 -12.25 -3.04 -10.48
CA TYR A 102 -10.96 -2.41 -10.22
C TYR A 102 -10.88 -1.88 -8.79
N SER A 103 -9.65 -1.67 -8.33
CA SER A 103 -9.39 -0.95 -7.09
C SER A 103 -9.79 0.52 -7.21
N SER A 104 -10.16 1.14 -6.09
CA SER A 104 -10.58 2.54 -6.07
C SER A 104 -9.48 3.46 -6.57
N ASN A 105 -9.82 4.42 -7.46
CA ASN A 105 -8.86 5.41 -7.96
C ASN A 105 -8.18 6.21 -6.84
N TRP A 106 -8.80 6.30 -5.66
CA TRP A 106 -8.20 6.90 -4.48
C TRP A 106 -6.80 6.36 -4.18
N THR A 107 -6.56 5.06 -4.44
CA THR A 107 -5.27 4.43 -4.16
C THR A 107 -4.12 5.00 -4.99
N LEU A 108 -4.39 5.66 -6.12
CA LEU A 108 -3.36 6.36 -6.90
C LEU A 108 -3.09 7.78 -6.37
N TRP A 109 -4.08 8.38 -5.71
CA TRP A 109 -4.00 9.77 -5.25
C TRP A 109 -3.38 9.93 -3.87
N VAL A 110 -3.34 8.87 -3.05
CA VAL A 110 -2.77 8.93 -1.68
C VAL A 110 -1.36 9.51 -1.67
N ASN A 111 -0.47 9.04 -2.54
CA ASN A 111 0.93 9.48 -2.54
C ASN A 111 1.10 10.92 -3.06
N PRO A 112 0.52 11.31 -4.21
CA PRO A 112 0.50 12.72 -4.64
C PRO A 112 -0.09 13.67 -3.59
N ILE A 113 -1.21 13.31 -2.96
CA ILE A 113 -1.83 14.12 -1.91
C ILE A 113 -0.90 14.26 -0.71
N THR A 114 -0.24 13.17 -0.30
CA THR A 114 0.74 13.21 0.80
C THR A 114 1.87 14.19 0.51
N ILE A 115 2.42 14.17 -0.71
CA ILE A 115 3.48 15.11 -1.13
C ILE A 115 2.96 16.55 -1.08
N LEU A 116 1.79 16.81 -1.66
CA LEU A 116 1.20 18.16 -1.68
C LEU A 116 0.98 18.69 -0.27
N LEU A 117 0.41 17.88 0.62
CA LEU A 117 0.23 18.26 2.03
C LEU A 117 1.57 18.56 2.69
N PHE A 118 2.57 17.70 2.52
CA PHE A 118 3.91 17.94 3.06
C PHE A 118 4.52 19.25 2.57
N LEU A 119 4.46 19.52 1.26
CA LEU A 119 4.99 20.76 0.68
C LEU A 119 4.24 21.99 1.19
N CYS A 120 2.91 21.94 1.26
CA CYS A 120 2.11 23.02 1.84
C CYS A 120 2.53 23.28 3.29
N PHE A 121 2.62 22.25 4.13
CA PHE A 121 3.08 22.42 5.51
C PHE A 121 4.50 22.96 5.59
N TYR A 122 5.41 22.47 4.75
CA TYR A 122 6.81 22.90 4.75
C TYR A 122 6.95 24.38 4.37
N PHE A 123 6.31 24.81 3.29
CA PHE A 123 6.38 26.21 2.83
C PHE A 123 5.53 27.18 3.66
N LEU A 124 4.53 26.71 4.41
CA LEU A 124 3.74 27.56 5.31
C LEU A 124 4.36 27.72 6.71
N ASN A 125 5.32 26.87 7.10
CA ASN A 125 6.02 26.94 8.39
C ASN A 125 7.47 27.47 8.27
N ILE A 126 7.84 27.98 7.09
CA ILE A 126 9.06 28.77 6.82
C ILE A 126 8.63 30.20 6.61
#